data_AF-A0A4Q3ZEK4-F1
#
_entry.id   AF-A0A4Q3ZEK4-F1
#
_cell.length_a   1.000
_cell.length_b   1.000
_cell.length_c   1.000
_cell.angle_alpha   90.00
_cell.angle_beta   90.00
_cell.angle_gamma   90.00
#
_symmetry.space_group_name_H-M   'P 1'
#
loop_
_entity.id
_entity.type
_entity.pdbx_description
1 polymer ?
#
loop_
_entity_poly.entity_id
_entity_poly.type
_entity_poly.pdbx_seq_one_letter_code
_entity_poly.pdbx_strand_id
1 'polypeptide(L)'
;MTQLQRTFTETTPVTSSKSSSGTPARKRPKTPPPFSLRLSKEERAKLENAAAGMPLGPFIKAKLFDGDLTPRRTRGQAPVKDHAALARALCLLGNLRLANNLNQLAKAVNMGTLPLSPEVEEELMATCAAVLAIRMELMKALGDEADDKA
;
A
#
# COMPACT_ATOMS: atom_id res chain seq x y z
N MET A 1 -63.80 33.70 32.70
CA MET A 1 -64.42 32.78 33.68
C MET A 1 -65.13 31.73 32.84
N THR A 2 -64.80 30.44 32.79
CA THR A 2 -64.39 29.52 33.84
C THR A 2 -63.74 28.30 33.19
N GLN A 3 -62.51 28.03 33.62
CA GLN A 3 -61.82 26.76 33.84
C GLN A 3 -62.33 25.40 33.31
N LEU A 4 -61.35 24.66 32.76
CA LEU A 4 -60.91 23.28 33.07
C LEU A 4 -61.86 22.09 32.76
N GLN A 5 -61.50 21.24 31.78
CA GLN A 5 -60.75 19.95 31.89
C GLN A 5 -61.72 18.74 31.79
N ARG A 6 -61.41 17.56 31.25
CA ARG A 6 -60.16 16.80 31.03
C ARG A 6 -60.49 15.57 30.13
N THR A 7 -59.57 15.23 29.20
CA THR A 7 -59.05 13.87 28.83
C THR A 7 -60.01 12.78 28.35
N PHE A 8 -59.71 11.83 27.45
CA PHE A 8 -58.50 11.08 27.08
C PHE A 8 -58.75 10.49 25.66
N THR A 9 -57.72 10.30 24.84
CA THR A 9 -57.44 9.01 24.18
C THR A 9 -56.09 9.07 23.49
N GLU A 10 -55.30 8.05 23.82
CA GLU A 10 -53.93 7.80 23.40
C GLU A 10 -53.87 7.34 21.94
N THR A 11 -52.74 7.60 21.29
CA THR A 11 -51.98 6.58 20.55
C THR A 11 -50.70 7.23 20.02
N THR A 12 -49.61 7.07 20.77
CA THR A 12 -48.26 7.30 20.26
C THR A 12 -47.82 6.07 19.44
N PRO A 13 -47.25 6.23 18.24
CA PRO A 13 -46.65 5.11 17.56
C PRO A 13 -45.31 4.77 18.20
N VAL A 14 -45.20 3.52 18.63
CA VAL A 14 -43.97 2.85 19.05
C VAL A 14 -42.96 2.94 17.91
N THR A 15 -41.88 3.71 18.11
CA THR A 15 -40.68 3.59 17.27
C THR A 15 -39.51 3.16 18.13
N SER A 16 -39.32 1.84 18.10
CA SER A 16 -38.11 1.07 18.35
C SER A 16 -36.86 1.87 18.78
N SER A 17 -36.56 1.80 20.08
CA SER A 17 -35.24 2.13 20.61
C SER A 17 -34.23 1.06 20.15
N LYS A 18 -33.42 1.37 19.14
CA LYS A 18 -32.19 0.62 18.85
C LYS A 18 -31.16 0.97 19.92
N SER A 19 -31.02 0.10 20.92
CA SER A 19 -29.89 0.10 21.85
C SER A 19 -28.64 -0.44 21.13
N SER A 20 -27.88 0.46 20.50
CA SER A 20 -26.53 0.12 20.05
C SER A 20 -25.57 0.19 21.24
N SER A 21 -25.38 -0.95 21.91
CA SER A 21 -24.22 -1.18 22.79
C SER A 21 -22.94 -1.26 21.96
N GLY A 22 -22.43 -0.10 21.54
CA GLY A 22 -21.14 0.05 20.90
C GLY A 22 -20.09 0.46 21.92
N THR A 23 -19.02 -0.32 22.05
CA THR A 23 -17.77 0.03 22.75
C THR A 23 -17.36 1.47 22.41
N PRO A 24 -16.98 2.33 23.37
CA PRO A 24 -16.72 3.74 23.09
C PRO A 24 -15.53 3.86 22.12
N ALA A 25 -15.84 4.22 20.87
CA ALA A 25 -14.84 4.58 19.88
C ALA A 25 -14.07 5.79 20.40
N ARG A 26 -12.76 5.61 20.64
CA ARG A 26 -11.84 6.67 21.08
C ARG A 26 -11.95 7.84 20.08
N LYS A 27 -12.57 8.94 20.50
CA LYS A 27 -12.77 10.13 19.66
C LYS A 27 -11.40 10.63 19.22
N ARG A 28 -11.08 10.47 17.93
CA ARG A 28 -9.86 11.05 17.34
C ARG A 28 -9.93 12.57 17.52
N PRO A 29 -8.85 13.24 17.94
CA PRO A 29 -8.85 14.68 18.06
C PRO A 29 -9.21 15.29 16.69
N LYS A 30 -10.15 16.22 16.69
CA LYS A 30 -10.56 16.93 15.46
C LYS A 30 -9.37 17.73 14.97
N THR A 31 -8.94 17.48 13.74
CA THR A 31 -7.90 18.30 13.09
C THR A 31 -8.39 19.75 12.99
N PRO A 32 -7.56 20.75 13.30
CA PRO A 32 -7.95 22.14 13.12
C PRO A 32 -8.29 22.41 11.64
N PRO A 33 -9.22 23.36 11.37
CA PRO A 33 -9.59 23.70 10.01
C PRO A 33 -8.37 24.18 9.20
N PRO A 34 -8.36 23.96 7.87
CA PRO A 34 -7.25 24.36 7.04
C PRO A 34 -7.06 25.89 7.03
N PHE A 35 -5.81 26.33 7.00
CA PHE A 35 -5.47 27.74 6.84
C PHE A 35 -5.60 28.17 5.37
N SER A 36 -6.54 29.06 5.08
CA SER A 36 -6.72 29.64 3.73
C SER A 36 -5.87 30.89 3.57
N LEU A 37 -4.86 30.85 2.68
CA LEU A 37 -4.06 32.00 2.31
C LEU A 37 -4.51 32.54 0.95
N ARG A 38 -4.88 33.82 0.88
CA ARG A 38 -5.16 34.49 -0.41
C ARG A 38 -3.84 34.97 -0.98
N LEU A 39 -3.57 34.59 -2.22
CA LEU A 39 -2.40 35.00 -2.98
C LEU A 39 -2.86 35.71 -4.24
N SER A 40 -2.27 36.84 -4.56
CA SER A 40 -2.36 37.42 -5.90
C SER A 40 -1.64 36.51 -6.92
N LYS A 41 -1.92 36.71 -8.20
CA LYS A 41 -1.30 35.92 -9.28
C LYS A 41 0.23 36.03 -9.27
N GLU A 42 0.75 37.21 -8.95
CA GLU A 42 2.19 37.48 -8.89
C GLU A 42 2.87 36.80 -7.70
N GLU A 43 2.25 36.86 -6.51
CA GLU A 43 2.77 36.21 -5.31
C GLU A 43 2.79 34.69 -5.46
N ARG A 44 1.75 34.12 -6.08
CA ARG A 44 1.70 32.69 -6.39
C ARG A 44 2.81 32.27 -7.34
N ALA A 45 3.06 33.03 -8.41
CA ALA A 45 4.14 32.74 -9.36
C ALA A 45 5.52 32.81 -8.69
N LYS A 46 5.76 33.78 -7.81
CA LYS A 46 7.00 33.87 -7.02
C LYS A 46 7.21 32.63 -6.14
N LEU A 47 6.15 32.13 -5.49
CA LEU A 47 6.22 30.92 -4.67
C LEU A 47 6.42 29.66 -5.50
N GLU A 48 5.78 29.53 -6.66
CA GLU A 48 5.94 28.39 -7.57
C GLU A 48 7.38 28.32 -8.11
N ASN A 49 7.96 29.46 -8.47
CA ASN A 49 9.37 29.55 -8.89
C ASN A 49 10.33 29.19 -7.76
N ALA A 50 10.07 29.68 -6.55
CA ALA A 50 10.91 29.40 -5.38
C ALA A 50 10.79 27.94 -4.89
N ALA A 51 9.65 27.28 -5.15
CA ALA A 51 9.41 25.90 -4.76
C ALA A 51 10.17 24.88 -5.62
N ALA A 52 10.71 25.27 -6.79
CA ALA A 52 11.56 24.44 -7.64
C ALA A 52 11.05 23.00 -7.89
N GLY A 53 9.73 22.84 -8.06
CA GLY A 53 9.07 21.54 -8.27
C GLY A 53 8.51 20.87 -7.02
N MET A 54 8.71 21.43 -5.82
CA MET A 54 8.03 20.99 -4.60
C MET A 54 6.57 21.48 -4.57
N PRO A 55 5.62 20.72 -3.99
CA PRO A 55 4.27 21.23 -3.78
C PRO A 55 4.26 22.47 -2.87
N LEU A 56 3.46 23.48 -3.24
CA LEU A 56 3.36 24.78 -2.54
C LEU A 56 3.12 24.66 -1.03
N GLY A 57 2.24 23.76 -0.58
CA GLY A 57 1.90 23.61 0.83
C GLY A 57 3.11 23.26 1.71
N PRO A 58 3.82 22.14 1.44
CA PRO A 58 5.09 21.80 2.07
C PRO A 58 6.13 22.92 2.01
N PHE A 59 6.29 23.55 0.85
CA PHE A 59 7.25 24.64 0.66
C PHE A 59 6.95 25.86 1.56
N ILE A 60 5.70 26.32 1.58
CA ILE A 60 5.25 27.44 2.42
C ILE A 60 5.46 27.12 3.89
N LYS A 61 5.12 25.90 4.32
CA LYS A 61 5.35 25.51 5.71
C LYS A 61 6.85 25.49 6.02
N ALA A 62 7.69 24.94 5.14
CA ALA A 62 9.14 24.83 5.39
C ALA A 62 9.82 26.19 5.53
N LYS A 63 9.32 27.19 4.78
CA LYS A 63 9.74 28.60 4.91
C LYS A 63 9.18 29.29 6.16
N LEU A 64 7.99 28.92 6.63
CA LEU A 64 7.34 29.57 7.79
C LEU A 64 7.86 29.06 9.14
N PHE A 65 8.27 27.80 9.20
CA PHE A 65 8.72 27.13 10.43
C PHE A 65 10.24 26.86 10.45
N ASP A 66 11.02 27.66 9.70
CA ASP A 66 12.50 27.63 9.66
C ASP A 66 13.09 26.21 9.65
N GLY A 67 12.63 25.37 8.72
CA GLY A 67 13.20 24.04 8.48
C GLY A 67 12.75 22.92 9.43
N ASP A 68 12.03 23.21 10.52
CA ASP A 68 11.65 22.19 11.52
C ASP A 68 10.32 21.48 11.18
N LEU A 69 10.15 21.19 9.90
CA LEU A 69 9.08 20.32 9.44
C LEU A 69 9.69 18.99 9.08
N THR A 70 9.50 18.02 9.96
CA THR A 70 9.66 16.62 9.59
C THR A 70 8.87 16.42 8.29
N PRO A 71 9.54 16.19 7.15
CA PRO A 71 8.84 16.03 5.89
C PRO A 71 7.91 14.84 6.08
N ARG A 72 6.61 15.04 5.82
CA ARG A 72 5.65 13.92 5.81
C ARG A 72 6.23 12.91 4.83
N ARG A 73 6.66 11.75 5.35
CA ARG A 73 7.26 10.65 4.59
C ARG A 73 6.26 10.25 3.50
N THR A 74 6.37 10.90 2.36
CA THR A 74 5.70 10.51 1.13
C THR A 74 6.66 9.50 0.54
N ARG A 75 6.14 8.30 0.26
CA ARG A 75 6.88 7.25 -0.44
C ARG A 75 7.50 7.91 -1.67
N GLY A 76 8.83 8.05 -1.67
CA GLY A 76 9.55 8.80 -2.70
C GLY A 76 9.17 8.26 -4.07
N GLN A 77 8.77 9.16 -4.97
CA GLN A 77 8.58 8.85 -6.38
C GLN A 77 9.96 8.85 -7.04
N ALA A 78 10.75 7.80 -6.80
CA ALA A 78 12.03 7.56 -7.45
C ALA A 78 12.06 6.11 -7.97
N PRO A 79 12.70 5.86 -9.12
CA PRO A 79 12.27 6.19 -10.47
C PRO A 79 11.16 5.23 -10.99
N VAL A 80 10.09 5.80 -11.53
CA VAL A 80 8.88 5.11 -12.03
C VAL A 80 9.15 4.15 -13.23
N LYS A 81 10.33 4.24 -13.87
CA LYS A 81 10.67 3.42 -15.04
C LYS A 81 11.12 2.00 -14.70
N ASP A 82 11.87 1.81 -13.61
CA ASP A 82 12.49 0.51 -13.31
C ASP A 82 11.50 -0.45 -12.66
N HIS A 83 10.55 0.04 -11.87
CA HIS A 83 9.51 -0.80 -11.26
C HIS A 83 8.64 -1.52 -12.29
N ALA A 84 8.36 -0.91 -13.44
CA ALA A 84 7.58 -1.55 -14.48
C ALA A 84 8.36 -2.68 -15.18
N ALA A 85 9.66 -2.48 -15.43
CA ALA A 85 10.53 -3.52 -16.00
C ALA A 85 10.72 -4.69 -15.02
N LEU A 86 10.93 -4.40 -13.74
CA LEU A 86 11.08 -5.39 -12.68
C LEU A 86 9.76 -6.17 -12.45
N ALA A 87 8.61 -5.49 -12.44
CA ALA A 87 7.31 -6.15 -12.33
C ALA A 87 7.03 -7.07 -13.52
N ARG A 88 7.42 -6.68 -14.74
CA ARG A 88 7.33 -7.56 -15.92
C ARG A 88 8.26 -8.77 -15.78
N ALA A 89 9.49 -8.58 -15.33
CA ALA A 89 10.43 -9.69 -15.09
C ALA A 89 9.87 -10.68 -14.05
N LEU A 90 9.34 -10.20 -12.93
CA LEU A 90 8.71 -11.03 -11.90
C LEU A 90 7.45 -11.74 -12.40
N CYS A 91 6.62 -11.06 -13.20
CA CYS A 91 5.43 -11.67 -13.82
C CYS A 91 5.82 -12.82 -14.76
N LEU A 92 6.84 -12.62 -15.61
CA LEU A 92 7.37 -13.68 -16.48
C LEU A 92 7.90 -14.86 -15.65
N LEU A 93 8.61 -14.57 -14.56
CA LEU A 93 9.15 -15.60 -13.66
C LEU A 93 8.03 -16.37 -12.93
N GLY A 94 6.96 -15.70 -12.51
CA GLY A 94 5.76 -16.34 -11.96
C GLY A 94 5.01 -17.20 -12.99
N ASN A 95 4.99 -16.78 -14.25
CA ASN A 95 4.38 -17.52 -15.36
C ASN A 95 5.16 -18.79 -15.75
N LEU A 96 6.38 -19.00 -15.26
CA LEU A 96 7.15 -20.23 -15.51
C LEU A 96 6.50 -21.48 -14.88
N ARG A 97 5.50 -21.31 -13.99
CA ARG A 97 4.74 -22.42 -13.36
C ARG A 97 5.64 -23.53 -12.80
N LEU A 98 6.79 -23.15 -12.22
CA LEU A 98 7.87 -24.06 -11.82
C LEU A 98 7.39 -25.24 -10.96
N ALA A 99 6.50 -25.00 -9.99
CA ALA A 99 5.95 -26.05 -9.14
C ALA A 99 5.16 -27.13 -9.91
N ASN A 100 4.39 -26.72 -10.93
CA ASN A 100 3.62 -27.66 -11.73
C ASN A 100 4.53 -28.47 -12.68
N ASN A 101 5.55 -27.82 -13.25
CA ASN A 101 6.52 -28.50 -14.11
C ASN A 101 7.39 -29.47 -13.31
N LEU A 102 7.83 -29.10 -12.11
CA LEU A 102 8.54 -30.00 -11.19
C LEU A 102 7.69 -31.22 -10.82
N ASN A 103 6.38 -31.04 -10.61
CA ASN A 103 5.48 -32.16 -10.34
C ASN A 103 5.33 -33.11 -11.54
N GLN A 104 5.37 -32.59 -12.77
CA GLN A 104 5.36 -33.42 -13.98
C GLN A 104 6.66 -34.21 -14.13
N LEU A 105 7.81 -33.58 -13.87
CA LEU A 105 9.11 -34.26 -13.85
C LEU A 105 9.15 -35.35 -12.78
N ALA A 106 8.72 -35.05 -11.55
CA ALA A 106 8.66 -36.03 -10.46
C ALA A 106 7.79 -37.24 -10.82
N LYS A 107 6.63 -37.01 -11.46
CA LYS A 107 5.78 -38.10 -11.96
C LYS A 107 6.47 -38.92 -13.05
N ALA A 108 7.15 -38.29 -14.00
CA ALA A 108 7.85 -38.98 -15.07
C ALA A 108 9.04 -39.82 -14.54
N VAL A 109 9.75 -39.31 -13.53
CA VAL A 109 10.79 -40.06 -12.81
C VAL A 109 10.19 -41.26 -12.07
N ASN A 110 9.12 -41.05 -11.30
CA ASN A 110 8.46 -42.14 -10.55
C ASN A 110 7.86 -43.23 -11.46
N MET A 111 7.44 -42.85 -12.68
CA MET A 111 6.96 -43.79 -13.70
C MET A 111 8.10 -44.48 -14.47
N GLY A 112 9.36 -44.09 -14.23
CA GLY A 112 10.53 -44.59 -14.97
C GLY A 112 10.56 -44.15 -16.43
N THR A 113 9.77 -43.13 -16.81
CA THR A 113 9.63 -42.66 -18.19
C THR A 113 10.58 -41.52 -18.54
N LEU A 114 11.22 -40.91 -17.54
CA LEU A 114 12.26 -39.91 -17.73
C LEU A 114 13.66 -40.54 -17.53
N PRO A 115 14.47 -40.73 -18.59
CA PRO A 115 15.85 -41.15 -18.43
C PRO A 115 16.65 -40.00 -17.81
N LEU A 116 17.00 -40.13 -16.53
CA LEU A 116 17.83 -39.19 -15.81
C LEU A 116 19.23 -39.78 -15.68
N SER A 117 20.20 -39.21 -16.39
CA SER A 117 21.61 -39.48 -16.11
C SER A 117 22.07 -38.58 -14.95
N PRO A 118 23.11 -38.97 -14.19
CA PRO A 118 23.64 -38.13 -13.12
C PRO A 118 24.11 -36.75 -13.62
N GLU A 119 24.66 -36.69 -14.83
CA GLU A 119 25.08 -35.43 -15.47
C GLU A 119 23.89 -34.48 -15.72
N VAL A 120 22.77 -35.03 -16.22
CA VAL A 120 21.54 -34.25 -16.48
C VAL A 120 20.88 -33.80 -15.18
N GLU A 121 20.93 -34.63 -14.13
CA GLU A 121 20.43 -34.25 -12.80
C GLU A 121 21.21 -33.08 -12.21
N GLU A 122 22.53 -33.12 -12.32
CA GLU A 122 23.42 -32.04 -11.85
C GLU A 122 23.17 -30.74 -12.61
N GLU A 123 23.05 -30.80 -13.94
CA GLU A 123 22.75 -29.64 -14.78
C GLU A 123 21.35 -29.06 -14.50
N LEU A 124 20.36 -29.92 -14.21
CA LEU A 124 19.02 -29.51 -13.82
C LEU A 124 19.02 -28.79 -12.46
N MET A 125 19.74 -29.32 -11.47
CA MET A 125 19.89 -28.70 -10.16
C MET A 125 20.62 -27.35 -10.25
N ALA A 126 21.70 -27.26 -11.03
CA ALA A 126 22.42 -26.01 -11.27
C ALA A 126 21.53 -24.95 -11.92
N THR A 127 20.72 -25.34 -12.90
CA THR A 127 19.77 -24.45 -13.57
C THR A 127 18.70 -23.95 -12.58
N CYS A 128 18.15 -24.83 -11.74
CA CYS A 128 17.16 -24.44 -10.73
C CYS A 128 17.75 -23.45 -9.72
N ALA A 129 18.99 -23.68 -9.27
CA ALA A 129 19.70 -22.77 -8.38
C ALA A 129 19.91 -21.39 -9.02
N ALA A 130 20.28 -21.33 -10.30
CA ALA A 130 20.42 -20.07 -11.04
C ALA A 130 19.10 -19.28 -11.13
N VAL A 131 17.98 -19.95 -11.42
CA VAL A 131 16.65 -19.30 -11.46
C VAL A 131 16.24 -18.76 -10.09
N LEU A 132 16.52 -19.50 -9.02
CA LEU A 132 16.26 -19.03 -7.64
C LEU A 132 17.13 -17.83 -7.28
N ALA A 133 18.41 -17.82 -7.67
CA ALA A 133 19.31 -16.70 -7.45
C ALA A 133 18.79 -15.42 -8.15
N ILE A 134 18.37 -15.54 -9.42
CA ILE A 134 17.76 -14.42 -10.16
C ILE A 134 16.51 -13.90 -9.43
N ARG A 135 15.65 -14.80 -8.96
CA ARG A 135 14.45 -14.41 -8.19
C ARG A 135 14.83 -13.67 -6.91
N MET A 136 15.78 -14.18 -6.13
CA MET A 136 16.20 -13.54 -4.88
C MET A 136 16.77 -12.15 -5.12
N GLU A 137 17.62 -11.98 -6.12
CA GLU A 137 18.23 -10.70 -6.46
C GLU A 137 17.17 -9.67 -6.87
N LEU A 138 16.16 -10.10 -7.65
CA LEU A 138 15.03 -9.25 -8.03
C LEU A 138 14.17 -8.83 -6.82
N MET A 139 13.94 -9.73 -5.86
CA MET A 139 13.16 -9.41 -4.66
C MET A 139 13.93 -8.45 -3.73
N LYS A 140 15.24 -8.65 -3.55
CA LYS A 140 16.12 -7.74 -2.81
C LYS A 140 16.15 -6.35 -3.44
N ALA A 141 16.31 -6.27 -4.76
CA ALA A 141 16.29 -5.00 -5.49
C ALA A 141 14.96 -4.23 -5.35
N LEU A 142 13.85 -4.92 -5.05
CA LEU A 142 12.54 -4.30 -4.80
C LEU A 142 12.33 -3.83 -3.35
N GLY A 143 13.26 -4.16 -2.44
CA GLY A 143 13.14 -3.85 -1.02
C GLY A 143 12.22 -4.80 -0.25
N ASP A 144 11.92 -5.98 -0.78
CA ASP A 144 11.48 -7.12 0.03
C ASP A 144 12.73 -7.66 0.77
N GLU A 145 13.17 -6.90 1.77
CA GLU A 145 13.91 -7.47 2.89
C GLU A 145 12.89 -8.40 3.56
N ALA A 146 12.91 -9.70 3.24
CA ALA A 146 12.28 -10.68 4.10
C ALA A 146 12.89 -10.46 5.48
N ASP A 147 12.11 -9.92 6.41
CA ASP A 147 12.49 -9.55 7.77
C ASP A 147 13.46 -10.58 8.37
N ASP A 148 14.76 -10.34 8.26
CA ASP A 148 15.78 -11.00 9.08
C ASP A 148 15.80 -10.26 10.42
N LYS A 149 14.67 -10.36 11.13
CA LYS A 149 14.59 -10.01 12.54
C LYS A 149 15.01 -11.23 13.34
N ALA A 150 16.32 -11.36 13.52
CA ALA A 150 16.92 -12.07 14.64
C ALA A 150 16.80 -11.22 15.92
#